data_AF-A0A829WPA0-F1
#
_entry.id   AF-A0A829WPA0-F1
#
_cell.length_a   1.000
_cell.length_b   1.000
_cell.length_c   1.000
_cell.angle_alpha   90.00
_cell.angle_beta   90.00
_cell.angle_gamma   90.00
#
_symmetry.space_group_name_H-M   'P 1'
#
loop_
_entity.id
_entity.type
_entity.pdbx_description
1 polymer ?
#
loop_
_entity_poly.entity_id
_entity_poly.type
_entity_poly.pdbx_seq_one_letter_code
_entity_poly.pdbx_strand_id
1 'polypeptide(L)'
;MKNLKNRKYGYRAAAVLSAITMAGAIPITSFARNASKPDDAHVIAEPPAPDINKDLSPEFAYSEDKWASLRDNVLEFGELKDLVHEYNPTVRSNRSTYKDQKGKDLNAAYDDYMDDIDAIWNNADSDDDVAWATARFQVGVLQQQADNNYQDADMEKIQYDQTEAGLVYQAQQLMVTYEQSRYNMENLQSARNLLKAQYEATVARQAAGMATQADVLSALKSVQDQDTAILSAQKSADNVHRSLCLMLGWAVDGQPEIRDVPEPDLNRIASMNPEADMETAISNNYDVKYYEKKAGNLTSQYLIESNQAQLQDARDKAAKSLRNQYNTVLTNRDSLNAAVMALDVAFVNLNTATAKRAVGEITELEYQSALNSYVSAKNSVETDKLQLLLAMEAYDWNVKGLTTSN
;
A
#
# COMPACT_ATOMS: atom_id res chain seq x y z
N MET A 1 -58.22 23.72 21.62
CA MET A 1 -58.26 22.26 21.77
C MET A 1 -57.86 21.61 20.46
N LYS A 2 -57.06 20.54 20.53
CA LYS A 2 -56.62 19.59 19.47
C LYS A 2 -55.41 19.98 18.59
N ASN A 3 -54.23 19.60 19.11
CA ASN A 3 -53.12 18.83 18.52
C ASN A 3 -52.93 18.81 16.99
N LEU A 4 -51.68 19.03 16.53
CA LEU A 4 -50.84 18.00 15.90
C LEU A 4 -49.40 18.49 15.61
N LYS A 5 -48.44 17.78 16.24
CA LYS A 5 -47.09 17.38 15.81
C LYS A 5 -46.00 18.44 15.49
N ASN A 6 -45.10 18.57 16.47
CA ASN A 6 -43.68 18.87 16.31
C ASN A 6 -43.03 18.05 15.18
N ARG A 7 -42.50 18.72 14.14
CA ARG A 7 -41.41 18.22 13.30
C ARG A 7 -40.16 19.02 13.65
N LYS A 8 -39.27 18.44 14.45
CA LYS A 8 -37.90 18.93 14.64
C LYS A 8 -37.11 18.53 13.40
N TYR A 9 -36.80 19.48 12.52
CA TYR A 9 -35.73 19.31 11.53
C TYR A 9 -34.40 19.46 12.26
N GLY A 10 -33.72 18.34 12.49
CA GLY A 10 -32.33 18.34 12.93
C GLY A 10 -31.44 18.47 11.70
N TYR A 11 -30.82 19.64 11.53
CA TYR A 11 -29.68 19.82 10.63
C TYR A 11 -28.57 18.86 11.07
N ARG A 12 -28.34 17.79 10.32
CA ARG A 12 -27.11 17.01 10.40
C ARG A 12 -26.15 17.61 9.38
N ALA A 13 -25.18 18.37 9.87
CA ALA A 13 -24.01 18.75 9.09
C ALA A 13 -23.26 17.47 8.69
N ALA A 14 -23.33 17.10 7.42
CA ALA A 14 -22.48 16.08 6.84
C ALA A 14 -21.10 16.70 6.61
N ALA A 15 -20.12 16.29 7.43
CA ALA A 15 -18.73 16.61 7.19
C ALA A 15 -18.25 15.77 6.00
N VAL A 16 -18.19 16.39 4.83
CA VAL A 16 -17.52 15.85 3.64
C VAL A 16 -16.02 15.84 3.96
N LEU A 17 -15.45 14.67 4.23
CA LEU A 17 -14.00 14.49 4.26
C LEU A 17 -13.50 14.53 2.81
N SER A 18 -12.93 15.66 2.45
CA SER A 18 -12.21 15.87 1.20
C SER A 18 -11.00 14.94 1.13
N ALA A 19 -10.98 14.09 0.10
CA ALA A 19 -9.86 13.25 -0.27
C ALA A 19 -8.63 14.12 -0.61
N ILE A 20 -7.51 13.86 0.06
CA ILE A 20 -6.21 14.45 -0.28
C ILE A 20 -5.59 13.59 -1.38
N THR A 21 -5.37 14.22 -2.52
CA THR A 21 -4.58 13.75 -3.66
C THR A 21 -3.14 13.44 -3.24
N MET A 22 -2.64 12.28 -3.70
CA MET A 22 -1.25 11.87 -3.55
C MET A 22 -0.28 12.85 -4.24
N ALA A 23 0.74 13.29 -3.51
CA ALA A 23 2.05 13.63 -4.08
C ALA A 23 3.08 13.85 -2.97
N GLY A 24 4.18 13.09 -3.02
CA GLY A 24 5.46 13.47 -2.41
C GLY A 24 5.70 12.99 -0.99
N ALA A 25 6.90 12.44 -0.77
CA ALA A 25 7.44 12.01 0.51
C ALA A 25 7.25 13.05 1.64
N ILE A 26 6.79 12.61 2.81
CA ILE A 26 6.88 13.40 4.05
C ILE A 26 7.30 12.46 5.21
N PRO A 27 8.29 12.84 6.03
CA PRO A 27 8.71 12.09 7.20
C PRO A 27 7.66 12.15 8.32
N ILE A 28 7.37 10.99 8.94
CA ILE A 28 6.42 10.86 10.05
C ILE A 28 7.04 11.42 11.33
N THR A 29 6.89 12.72 11.59
CA THR A 29 7.10 13.30 12.92
C THR A 29 6.11 14.43 13.19
N SER A 30 4.90 14.12 13.67
CA SER A 30 4.12 15.02 14.56
C SER A 30 2.79 14.41 15.02
N PHE A 31 2.82 13.57 16.06
CA PHE A 31 1.68 13.40 16.98
C PHE A 31 2.21 13.28 18.40
N ALA A 32 2.68 14.41 18.96
CA ALA A 32 2.98 14.52 20.39
C ALA A 32 3.02 15.99 20.81
N ARG A 33 1.84 16.62 20.99
CA ARG A 33 1.68 17.70 21.97
C ARG A 33 0.20 17.96 22.22
N ASN A 34 -0.30 17.48 23.35
CA ASN A 34 -1.13 18.24 24.29
C ASN A 34 -1.39 17.37 25.52
N ALA A 35 -0.43 17.41 26.45
CA ALA A 35 -0.67 17.01 27.83
C ALA A 35 -1.18 18.24 28.59
N SER A 36 -2.44 18.22 28.97
CA SER A 36 -2.98 19.04 30.05
C SER A 36 -3.59 18.09 31.09
N LYS A 37 -3.14 18.27 32.33
CA LYS A 37 -3.47 17.47 33.53
C LYS A 37 -4.90 17.74 34.04
N PRO A 38 -5.41 16.92 34.99
CA PRO A 38 -6.76 16.34 34.97
C PRO A 38 -7.79 17.15 35.75
N ASP A 39 -9.06 16.93 35.46
CA ASP A 39 -10.14 17.16 36.40
C ASP A 39 -11.02 15.91 36.46
N ASP A 40 -11.19 15.41 37.69
CA ASP A 40 -11.87 14.16 38.03
C ASP A 40 -13.39 14.31 37.90
N ALA A 41 -14.05 13.17 37.63
CA ALA A 41 -15.50 12.95 37.65
C ALA A 41 -16.31 13.20 36.37
N HIS A 42 -15.90 12.55 35.27
CA HIS A 42 -16.86 12.01 34.31
C HIS A 42 -16.49 10.56 34.00
N VAL A 43 -17.28 9.61 34.51
CA VAL A 43 -17.29 8.25 33.97
C VAL A 43 -17.86 8.39 32.56
N ILE A 44 -16.96 8.57 31.59
CA ILE A 44 -17.26 8.40 30.18
C ILE A 44 -17.67 6.93 30.09
N ALA A 45 -18.95 6.67 29.82
CA ALA A 45 -19.36 5.33 29.43
C ALA A 45 -18.47 4.94 28.25
N GLU A 46 -17.62 3.92 28.46
CA GLU A 46 -16.84 3.34 27.37
C GLU A 46 -17.83 3.09 26.22
N PRO A 47 -17.59 3.66 25.02
CA PRO A 47 -18.39 3.27 23.87
C PRO A 47 -18.33 1.75 23.79
N PRO A 48 -19.47 1.05 23.60
CA PRO A 48 -19.47 -0.40 23.54
C PRO A 48 -18.40 -0.83 22.54
N ALA A 49 -17.53 -1.74 22.96
CA ALA A 49 -16.46 -2.26 22.11
C ALA A 49 -17.08 -2.60 20.73
N PRO A 50 -16.49 -2.13 19.63
CA PRO A 50 -17.01 -2.42 18.30
C PRO A 50 -17.19 -3.93 18.18
N ASP A 51 -18.41 -4.37 17.86
CA ASP A 51 -18.74 -5.78 17.73
C ASP A 51 -17.97 -6.37 16.55
N ILE A 52 -16.80 -6.94 16.87
CA ILE A 52 -15.87 -7.59 15.94
C ILE A 52 -16.52 -8.70 15.12
N ASN A 53 -17.68 -9.24 15.53
CA ASN A 53 -18.37 -10.33 14.85
C ASN A 53 -19.45 -9.87 13.86
N LYS A 54 -19.88 -8.60 13.87
CA LYS A 54 -21.03 -8.17 13.05
C LYS A 54 -20.70 -7.95 11.57
N ASP A 55 -19.41 -7.73 11.26
CA ASP A 55 -18.96 -7.40 9.91
C ASP A 55 -18.03 -8.45 9.29
N LEU A 56 -17.70 -9.53 10.01
CA LEU A 56 -16.98 -10.66 9.45
C LEU A 56 -17.86 -11.41 8.44
N SER A 57 -17.24 -12.02 7.45
CA SER A 57 -17.98 -12.88 6.53
C SER A 57 -18.61 -14.05 7.29
N PRO A 58 -19.81 -14.52 6.89
CA PRO A 58 -20.45 -15.68 7.50
C PRO A 58 -19.54 -16.91 7.49
N GLU A 59 -19.73 -17.84 8.42
CA GLU A 59 -18.89 -19.06 8.52
C GLU A 59 -18.84 -19.87 7.22
N PHE A 60 -19.90 -19.84 6.39
CA PHE A 60 -19.94 -20.53 5.10
C PHE A 60 -19.20 -19.81 3.96
N ALA A 61 -18.68 -18.61 4.17
CA ALA A 61 -17.96 -17.85 3.13
C ALA A 61 -16.64 -18.52 2.73
N TYR A 62 -16.04 -19.28 3.66
CA TYR A 62 -14.84 -20.10 3.44
C TYR A 62 -15.06 -21.50 4.02
N SER A 63 -14.20 -22.45 3.63
CA SER A 63 -14.16 -23.75 4.31
C SER A 63 -13.70 -23.61 5.75
N GLU A 64 -14.05 -24.58 6.60
CA GLU A 64 -13.60 -24.61 8.00
C GLU A 64 -12.06 -24.57 8.11
N ASP A 65 -11.36 -25.34 7.26
CA ASP A 65 -9.90 -25.34 7.18
C ASP A 65 -9.33 -23.96 6.81
N LYS A 66 -9.98 -23.23 5.90
CA LYS A 66 -9.54 -21.89 5.49
C LYS A 66 -9.79 -20.86 6.58
N TRP A 67 -10.89 -20.98 7.33
CA TRP A 67 -11.10 -20.16 8.52
C TRP A 67 -10.10 -20.46 9.63
N ALA A 68 -9.74 -21.73 9.80
CA ALA A 68 -8.74 -22.14 10.76
C ALA A 68 -7.37 -21.54 10.42
N SER A 69 -6.99 -21.49 9.13
CA SER A 69 -5.74 -20.84 8.72
C SER A 69 -5.78 -19.33 8.96
N LEU A 70 -6.84 -18.61 8.55
CA LEU A 70 -6.93 -17.16 8.74
C LEU A 70 -6.98 -16.70 10.21
N ARG A 71 -7.23 -17.63 11.12
CA ARG A 71 -7.30 -17.40 12.57
C ARG A 71 -6.17 -18.09 13.31
N ASP A 72 -5.30 -18.80 12.60
CA ASP A 72 -4.07 -19.26 13.19
C ASP A 72 -3.16 -18.05 13.42
N ASN A 73 -2.23 -18.17 14.35
CA ASN A 73 -1.29 -17.09 14.65
C ASN A 73 -0.08 -17.17 13.71
N VAL A 74 -0.28 -17.60 12.46
CA VAL A 74 0.72 -17.71 11.40
C VAL A 74 0.31 -16.74 10.30
N LEU A 75 1.29 -16.03 9.73
CA LEU A 75 1.05 -15.13 8.62
C LEU A 75 1.75 -15.65 7.37
N GLU A 76 0.97 -15.99 6.35
CA GLU A 76 1.46 -16.45 5.05
C GLU A 76 1.22 -15.42 3.94
N PHE A 77 2.12 -15.38 2.96
CA PHE A 77 2.00 -14.42 1.85
C PHE A 77 0.75 -14.65 0.99
N GLY A 78 0.35 -15.92 0.84
CA GLY A 78 -0.78 -16.32 0.00
C GLY A 78 -2.17 -15.96 0.56
N GLU A 79 -2.28 -15.70 1.85
CA GLU A 79 -3.55 -15.37 2.52
C GLU A 79 -3.77 -13.88 2.76
N LEU A 80 -2.79 -13.02 2.42
CA LEU A 80 -2.87 -11.57 2.61
C LEU A 80 -4.16 -10.97 2.05
N LYS A 81 -4.63 -11.48 0.91
CA LYS A 81 -5.89 -11.06 0.30
C LYS A 81 -7.08 -11.31 1.23
N ASP A 82 -7.17 -12.52 1.75
CA ASP A 82 -8.30 -12.94 2.58
C ASP A 82 -8.26 -12.26 3.96
N LEU A 83 -7.06 -12.10 4.54
CA LEU A 83 -6.87 -11.35 5.79
C LEU A 83 -7.28 -9.88 5.65
N VAL A 84 -6.89 -9.22 4.54
CA VAL A 84 -7.35 -7.85 4.25
C VAL A 84 -8.86 -7.82 4.08
N HIS A 85 -9.45 -8.76 3.34
CA HIS A 85 -10.89 -8.81 3.12
C HIS A 85 -11.68 -8.94 4.43
N GLU A 86 -11.21 -9.79 5.34
CA GLU A 86 -11.92 -10.10 6.57
C GLU A 86 -11.67 -9.08 7.68
N TYR A 87 -10.41 -8.68 7.86
CA TYR A 87 -10.00 -7.99 9.08
C TYR A 87 -9.60 -6.54 8.89
N ASN A 88 -9.31 -6.08 7.66
CA ASN A 88 -8.90 -4.70 7.46
C ASN A 88 -10.05 -3.73 7.82
N PRO A 89 -9.83 -2.74 8.71
CA PRO A 89 -10.88 -1.84 9.16
C PRO A 89 -11.56 -1.04 8.03
N THR A 90 -10.79 -0.60 7.03
CA THR A 90 -11.30 0.16 5.89
C THR A 90 -12.22 -0.70 5.03
N VAL A 91 -11.78 -1.93 4.71
CA VAL A 91 -12.58 -2.87 3.90
C VAL A 91 -13.88 -3.24 4.60
N ARG A 92 -13.81 -3.52 5.90
CA ARG A 92 -15.01 -3.77 6.73
C ARG A 92 -15.98 -2.59 6.73
N SER A 93 -15.46 -1.37 6.91
CA SER A 93 -16.27 -0.15 6.87
C SER A 93 -16.95 0.05 5.51
N ASN A 94 -16.21 -0.15 4.41
CA ASN A 94 -16.75 -0.06 3.06
C ASN A 94 -17.85 -1.10 2.81
N ARG A 95 -17.63 -2.36 3.23
CA ARG A 95 -18.62 -3.44 3.13
C ARG A 95 -19.89 -3.14 3.93
N SER A 96 -19.76 -2.63 5.16
CA SER A 96 -20.90 -2.21 5.97
C SER A 96 -21.68 -1.08 5.30
N THR A 97 -20.98 -0.08 4.77
CA THR A 97 -21.59 1.08 4.10
C THR A 97 -22.37 0.64 2.86
N TYR A 98 -21.77 -0.19 2.01
CA TYR A 98 -22.43 -0.74 0.81
C TYR A 98 -23.68 -1.55 1.15
N LYS A 99 -23.63 -2.37 2.21
CA LYS A 99 -24.79 -3.14 2.68
C LYS A 99 -25.93 -2.24 3.16
N ASP A 100 -25.60 -1.15 3.85
CA ASP A 100 -26.57 -0.18 4.35
C ASP A 100 -27.20 0.68 3.26
N GLN A 101 -26.52 0.86 2.13
CA GLN A 101 -27.03 1.56 0.94
C GLN A 101 -27.99 0.70 0.14
N LYS A 102 -27.79 -0.63 0.10
CA LYS A 102 -28.70 -1.55 -0.57
C LYS A 102 -30.12 -1.45 0.01
N GLY A 103 -31.04 -0.93 -0.80
CA GLY A 103 -32.46 -0.80 -0.46
C GLY A 103 -32.87 0.58 0.10
N LYS A 104 -31.98 1.57 0.05
CA LYS A 104 -32.33 2.98 0.29
C LYS A 104 -32.47 3.72 -1.02
N ASP A 105 -33.29 4.76 -1.01
CA ASP A 105 -33.25 5.79 -2.04
C ASP A 105 -32.04 6.69 -1.79
N LEU A 106 -31.06 6.59 -2.69
CA LEU A 106 -29.81 7.36 -2.64
C LEU A 106 -29.91 8.68 -3.43
N ASN A 107 -30.98 8.86 -4.21
CA ASN A 107 -31.06 9.86 -5.27
C ASN A 107 -32.16 10.91 -5.04
N ALA A 108 -32.73 11.01 -3.84
CA ALA A 108 -33.73 12.03 -3.51
C ALA A 108 -33.30 13.47 -3.91
N ALA A 109 -32.02 13.83 -3.73
CA ALA A 109 -31.52 15.14 -4.15
C ALA A 109 -31.41 15.27 -5.69
N TYR A 110 -31.05 14.19 -6.38
CA TYR A 110 -31.05 14.14 -7.84
C TYR A 110 -32.47 14.27 -8.40
N ASP A 111 -33.43 13.58 -7.81
CA ASP A 111 -34.85 13.62 -8.19
C ASP A 111 -35.40 15.05 -8.03
N ASP A 112 -35.10 15.74 -6.93
CA ASP A 112 -35.47 17.15 -6.72
C ASP A 112 -34.92 18.07 -7.84
N TYR A 113 -33.67 17.87 -8.27
CA TYR A 113 -33.10 18.64 -9.38
C TYR A 113 -33.77 18.32 -10.72
N MET A 114 -34.16 17.06 -10.95
CA MET A 114 -34.85 16.65 -12.17
C MET A 114 -36.28 17.22 -12.23
N ASP A 115 -36.99 17.25 -11.11
CA ASP A 115 -38.29 17.91 -11.00
C ASP A 115 -38.19 19.42 -11.31
N ASP A 116 -37.13 20.09 -10.82
CA ASP A 116 -36.87 21.51 -11.13
C ASP A 116 -36.56 21.73 -12.63
N ILE A 117 -35.79 20.83 -13.25
CA ILE A 117 -35.49 20.88 -14.69
C ILE A 117 -36.78 20.72 -15.52
N ASP A 118 -37.64 19.77 -15.17
CA ASP A 118 -38.92 19.55 -15.85
C ASP A 118 -39.85 20.75 -15.67
N ALA A 119 -39.87 21.37 -14.49
CA ALA A 119 -40.62 22.59 -14.26
C ALA A 119 -40.14 23.75 -15.15
N ILE A 120 -38.82 23.91 -15.36
CA ILE A 120 -38.28 24.94 -16.26
C ILE A 120 -38.72 24.66 -17.69
N TRP A 121 -38.64 23.41 -18.18
CA TRP A 121 -39.05 23.09 -19.53
C TRP A 121 -40.55 23.28 -19.78
N ASN A 122 -41.39 22.91 -18.82
CA ASN A 122 -42.84 23.07 -18.94
C ASN A 122 -43.30 24.54 -18.94
N ASN A 123 -42.50 25.46 -18.40
CA ASN A 123 -42.79 26.89 -18.36
C ASN A 123 -42.04 27.70 -19.44
N ALA A 124 -41.10 27.09 -20.17
CA ALA A 124 -40.35 27.78 -21.21
C ALA A 124 -41.21 27.93 -22.48
N ASP A 125 -41.33 29.16 -22.98
CA ASP A 125 -41.93 29.41 -24.29
C ASP A 125 -40.91 29.08 -25.39
N SER A 126 -41.16 28.02 -26.15
CA SER A 126 -40.26 27.59 -27.23
C SER A 126 -40.30 28.52 -28.44
N ASP A 127 -41.29 29.40 -28.54
CA ASP A 127 -41.46 30.34 -29.65
C ASP A 127 -40.74 31.69 -29.38
N ASP A 128 -40.26 31.93 -28.14
CA ASP A 128 -39.38 33.05 -27.77
C ASP A 128 -37.93 32.60 -27.63
N ASP A 129 -37.11 32.95 -28.62
CA ASP A 129 -35.69 32.60 -28.68
C ASP A 129 -34.89 33.00 -27.42
N VAL A 130 -35.23 34.14 -26.79
CA VAL A 130 -34.50 34.65 -25.61
C VAL A 130 -34.93 33.89 -24.35
N ALA A 131 -36.23 33.65 -24.19
CA ALA A 131 -36.75 32.84 -23.09
C ALA A 131 -36.23 31.40 -23.18
N TRP A 132 -36.25 30.82 -24.38
CA TRP A 132 -35.76 29.47 -24.65
C TRP A 132 -34.26 29.32 -24.43
N ALA A 133 -33.44 30.30 -24.86
CA ALA A 133 -32.00 30.31 -24.58
C ALA A 133 -31.69 30.43 -23.08
N THR A 134 -32.48 31.21 -22.34
CA THR A 134 -32.34 31.36 -20.88
C THR A 134 -32.69 30.07 -20.15
N ALA A 135 -33.78 29.40 -20.54
CA ALA A 135 -34.17 28.10 -20.01
C ALA A 135 -33.08 27.04 -20.25
N ARG A 136 -32.52 26.98 -21.47
CA ARG A 136 -31.39 26.09 -21.81
C ARG A 136 -30.19 26.27 -20.89
N PHE A 137 -29.81 27.52 -20.61
CA PHE A 137 -28.68 27.80 -19.73
C PHE A 137 -28.95 27.33 -18.29
N GLN A 138 -30.13 27.64 -17.75
CA GLN A 138 -30.51 27.23 -16.39
C GLN A 138 -30.58 25.72 -16.23
N VAL A 139 -31.22 25.03 -17.19
CA VAL A 139 -31.28 23.56 -17.24
C VAL A 139 -29.87 22.96 -17.32
N GLY A 140 -28.97 23.51 -18.14
CA GLY A 140 -27.60 22.99 -18.23
C GLY A 140 -26.83 23.03 -16.91
N VAL A 141 -27.05 24.07 -16.09
CA VAL A 141 -26.46 24.18 -14.74
C VAL A 141 -27.10 23.19 -13.77
N LEU A 142 -28.43 23.05 -13.78
CA LEU A 142 -29.13 22.11 -12.91
C LEU A 142 -28.82 20.65 -13.27
N GLN A 143 -28.72 20.31 -14.55
CA GLN A 143 -28.28 18.99 -15.01
C GLN A 143 -26.89 18.65 -14.50
N GLN A 144 -25.96 19.61 -14.55
CA GLN A 144 -24.64 19.43 -13.97
C GLN A 144 -24.69 19.20 -12.45
N GLN A 145 -25.57 19.90 -11.72
CA GLN A 145 -25.74 19.69 -10.29
C GLN A 145 -26.38 18.34 -9.98
N ALA A 146 -27.42 17.94 -10.73
CA ALA A 146 -28.07 16.65 -10.60
C ALA A 146 -27.06 15.52 -10.82
N ASP A 147 -26.38 15.50 -11.97
CA ASP A 147 -25.38 14.49 -12.34
C ASP A 147 -24.27 14.35 -11.28
N ASN A 148 -23.85 15.43 -10.63
CA ASN A 148 -22.84 15.40 -9.56
C ASN A 148 -23.38 14.87 -8.22
N ASN A 149 -24.69 14.93 -7.99
CA ASN A 149 -25.36 14.39 -6.80
C ASN A 149 -25.92 12.98 -7.03
N TYR A 150 -25.83 12.44 -8.26
CA TYR A 150 -26.25 11.09 -8.55
C TYR A 150 -25.34 10.08 -7.82
N GLN A 151 -25.96 9.21 -7.04
CA GLN A 151 -25.29 8.14 -6.30
C GLN A 151 -25.64 6.78 -6.92
N ASP A 152 -24.61 6.04 -7.33
CA ASP A 152 -24.71 4.69 -7.88
C ASP A 152 -23.94 3.72 -7.00
N ALA A 153 -24.67 2.80 -6.36
CA ALA A 153 -24.09 1.79 -5.49
C ALA A 153 -23.05 0.92 -6.21
N ASP A 154 -23.21 0.64 -7.51
CA ASP A 154 -22.22 -0.13 -8.26
C ASP A 154 -20.94 0.67 -8.51
N MET A 155 -21.04 1.99 -8.72
CA MET A 155 -19.85 2.86 -8.84
C MET A 155 -19.08 2.92 -7.52
N GLU A 156 -19.79 3.05 -6.39
CA GLU A 156 -19.16 3.01 -5.07
C GLU A 156 -18.48 1.67 -4.80
N LYS A 157 -19.13 0.57 -5.19
CA LYS A 157 -18.54 -0.77 -5.08
C LYS A 157 -17.23 -0.87 -5.87
N ILE A 158 -17.16 -0.34 -7.09
CA ILE A 158 -15.92 -0.34 -7.89
C ILE A 158 -14.77 0.35 -7.13
N GLN A 159 -15.05 1.48 -6.47
CA GLN A 159 -14.05 2.20 -5.67
C GLN A 159 -13.64 1.42 -4.40
N TYR A 160 -14.59 0.73 -3.76
CA TYR A 160 -14.30 -0.13 -2.61
C TYR A 160 -13.44 -1.34 -3.01
N ASP A 161 -13.77 -2.00 -4.12
CA ASP A 161 -13.00 -3.11 -4.66
C ASP A 161 -11.59 -2.65 -5.06
N GLN A 162 -11.44 -1.45 -5.65
CA GLN A 162 -10.15 -0.83 -5.95
C GLN A 162 -9.33 -0.56 -4.68
N THR A 163 -9.98 -0.03 -3.63
CA THR A 163 -9.35 0.24 -2.33
C THR A 163 -8.88 -1.05 -1.69
N GLU A 164 -9.71 -2.09 -1.69
CA GLU A 164 -9.34 -3.42 -1.17
C GLU A 164 -8.15 -4.00 -1.93
N ALA A 165 -8.19 -4.02 -3.27
CA ALA A 165 -7.07 -4.47 -4.09
C ALA A 165 -5.77 -3.72 -3.78
N GLY A 166 -5.85 -2.40 -3.62
CA GLY A 166 -4.71 -1.57 -3.21
C GLY A 166 -4.16 -1.92 -1.83
N LEU A 167 -5.04 -2.21 -0.85
CA LEU A 167 -4.63 -2.64 0.48
C LEU A 167 -3.98 -4.02 0.49
N VAL A 168 -4.45 -4.95 -0.35
CA VAL A 168 -3.81 -6.26 -0.51
C VAL A 168 -2.40 -6.11 -1.06
N TYR A 169 -2.23 -5.32 -2.12
CA TYR A 169 -0.90 -5.07 -2.69
C TYR A 169 0.01 -4.35 -1.67
N GLN A 170 -0.54 -3.42 -0.89
CA GLN A 170 0.22 -2.76 0.19
C GLN A 170 0.66 -3.74 1.28
N ALA A 171 -0.18 -4.72 1.64
CA ALA A 171 0.18 -5.77 2.58
C ALA A 171 1.33 -6.64 2.04
N GLN A 172 1.29 -6.99 0.75
CA GLN A 172 2.38 -7.71 0.08
C GLN A 172 3.70 -6.92 0.15
N GLN A 173 3.66 -5.61 -0.11
CA GLN A 173 4.82 -4.73 0.00
C GLN A 173 5.37 -4.66 1.43
N LEU A 174 4.49 -4.58 2.44
CA LEU A 174 4.89 -4.53 3.85
C LEU A 174 5.54 -5.84 4.30
N MET A 175 5.00 -7.00 3.91
CA MET A 175 5.58 -8.30 4.24
C MET A 175 6.97 -8.47 3.60
N VAL A 176 7.12 -8.09 2.33
CA VAL A 176 8.42 -8.07 1.65
C VAL A 176 9.41 -7.12 2.31
N THR A 177 8.97 -5.91 2.68
CA THR A 177 9.82 -4.94 3.39
C THR A 177 10.26 -5.47 4.76
N TYR A 178 9.37 -6.17 5.46
CA TYR A 178 9.69 -6.81 6.73
C TYR A 178 10.77 -7.87 6.56
N GLU A 179 10.66 -8.74 5.56
CA GLU A 179 11.69 -9.74 5.30
C GLU A 179 13.02 -9.10 4.87
N GLN A 180 12.99 -8.09 3.99
CA GLN A 180 14.18 -7.31 3.60
C GLN A 180 14.89 -6.68 4.80
N SER A 181 14.14 -6.29 5.83
CA SER A 181 14.73 -5.73 7.05
C SER A 181 15.64 -6.73 7.78
N ARG A 182 15.37 -8.05 7.68
CA ARG A 182 16.22 -9.10 8.25
C ARG A 182 17.57 -9.17 7.53
N TYR A 183 17.57 -9.13 6.19
CA TYR A 183 18.81 -9.10 5.39
C TYR A 183 19.61 -7.82 5.62
N ASN A 184 18.93 -6.67 5.72
CA ASN A 184 19.58 -5.41 6.07
C ASN A 184 20.23 -5.48 7.47
N MET A 185 19.56 -6.11 8.44
CA MET A 185 20.11 -6.31 9.79
C MET A 185 21.37 -7.19 9.76
N GLU A 186 21.37 -8.29 9.01
CA GLU A 186 22.54 -9.15 8.83
C GLU A 186 23.72 -8.36 8.19
N ASN A 187 23.45 -7.53 7.19
CA ASN A 187 24.47 -6.65 6.59
C ASN A 187 25.05 -5.65 7.60
N LEU A 188 24.20 -4.99 8.39
CA LEU A 188 24.64 -4.02 9.40
C LEU A 188 25.48 -4.69 10.51
N GLN A 189 25.12 -5.91 10.92
CA GLN A 189 25.88 -6.68 11.90
C GLN A 189 27.23 -7.14 11.35
N SER A 190 27.26 -7.59 10.09
CA SER A 190 28.52 -7.94 9.42
C SER A 190 29.44 -6.71 9.29
N ALA A 191 28.91 -5.56 8.89
CA ALA A 191 29.66 -4.32 8.81
C ALA A 191 30.23 -3.89 10.18
N ARG A 192 29.45 -4.08 11.25
CA ARG A 192 29.91 -3.85 12.62
C ARG A 192 31.10 -4.74 13.00
N ASN A 193 31.07 -6.03 12.63
CA ASN A 193 32.19 -6.95 12.90
C ASN A 193 33.47 -6.50 12.19
N LEU A 194 33.35 -6.05 10.94
CA LEU A 194 34.46 -5.47 10.19
C LEU A 194 35.01 -4.21 10.88
N LEU A 195 34.15 -3.27 11.27
CA LEU A 195 34.55 -2.04 11.98
C LEU A 195 35.21 -2.35 13.32
N LYS A 196 34.74 -3.37 14.03
CA LYS A 196 35.37 -3.83 15.28
C LYS A 196 36.78 -4.38 15.03
N ALA A 197 36.97 -5.20 14.00
CA ALA A 197 38.30 -5.68 13.62
C ALA A 197 39.24 -4.53 13.20
N GLN A 198 38.71 -3.49 12.52
CA GLN A 198 39.47 -2.28 12.20
C GLN A 198 39.91 -1.51 13.44
N TYR A 199 39.01 -1.36 14.41
CA TYR A 199 39.33 -0.75 15.69
C TYR A 199 40.44 -1.53 16.42
N GLU A 200 40.32 -2.84 16.54
CA GLU A 200 41.31 -3.70 17.19
C GLU A 200 42.69 -3.62 16.50
N ALA A 201 42.71 -3.64 15.17
CA ALA A 201 43.94 -3.45 14.39
C ALA A 201 44.55 -2.06 14.62
N THR A 202 43.73 -1.01 14.77
CA THR A 202 44.18 0.36 15.02
C THR A 202 44.78 0.51 16.42
N VAL A 203 44.18 -0.15 17.43
CA VAL A 203 44.73 -0.24 18.79
C VAL A 203 46.09 -0.94 18.79
N ALA A 204 46.22 -2.06 18.07
CA ALA A 204 47.50 -2.77 17.95
C ALA A 204 48.57 -1.90 17.29
N ARG A 205 48.21 -1.15 16.24
CA ARG A 205 49.11 -0.18 15.59
C ARG A 205 49.50 0.97 16.51
N GLN A 206 48.59 1.47 17.33
CA GLN A 206 48.90 2.50 18.33
C GLN A 206 49.92 1.99 19.36
N ALA A 207 49.73 0.76 19.85
CA ALA A 207 50.67 0.12 20.78
C ALA A 207 52.08 -0.05 20.18
N ALA A 208 52.17 -0.25 18.86
CA ALA A 208 53.42 -0.28 18.12
C ALA A 208 53.97 1.12 17.73
N GLY A 209 53.31 2.21 18.14
CA GLY A 209 53.70 3.59 17.80
C GLY A 209 53.38 4.00 16.36
N MET A 210 52.58 3.21 15.63
CA MET A 210 52.24 3.39 14.21
C MET A 210 50.86 4.03 13.97
N ALA A 211 50.16 4.43 15.03
CA ALA A 211 48.89 5.15 14.99
C ALA A 211 48.77 6.08 16.20
N THR A 212 47.96 7.11 16.09
CA THR A 212 47.71 8.09 17.15
C THR A 212 46.50 7.69 18.02
N GLN A 213 46.35 8.33 19.18
CA GLN A 213 45.14 8.18 19.99
C GLN A 213 43.89 8.70 19.26
N ALA A 214 44.04 9.72 18.40
CA ALA A 214 42.94 10.23 17.59
C ALA A 214 42.42 9.20 16.58
N ASP A 215 43.32 8.40 15.97
CA ASP A 215 42.94 7.33 15.04
C ASP A 215 42.13 6.24 15.75
N VAL A 216 42.55 5.85 16.97
CA VAL A 216 41.83 4.87 17.80
C VAL A 216 40.45 5.38 18.18
N LEU A 217 40.33 6.66 18.58
CA LEU A 217 39.04 7.28 18.89
C LEU A 217 38.12 7.37 17.67
N SER A 218 38.68 7.65 16.49
CA SER A 218 37.93 7.68 15.23
C SER A 218 37.38 6.30 14.88
N ALA A 219 38.20 5.26 14.97
CA ALA A 219 37.76 3.87 14.71
C ALA A 219 36.70 3.41 15.73
N LEU A 220 36.85 3.76 17.00
CA LEU A 220 35.83 3.47 18.03
C LEU A 220 34.51 4.18 17.71
N LYS A 221 34.58 5.45 17.29
CA LYS A 221 33.39 6.20 16.88
C LYS A 221 32.65 5.53 15.73
N SER A 222 33.37 4.99 14.72
CA SER A 222 32.72 4.25 13.63
C SER A 222 31.94 3.03 14.10
N VAL A 223 32.46 2.28 15.09
CA VAL A 223 31.72 1.16 15.71
C VAL A 223 30.45 1.65 16.41
N GLN A 224 30.53 2.76 17.15
CA GLN A 224 29.39 3.34 17.87
C GLN A 224 28.32 3.92 16.92
N ASP A 225 28.74 4.54 15.83
CA ASP A 225 27.84 5.05 14.80
C ASP A 225 27.11 3.86 14.11
N GLN A 226 27.81 2.75 13.89
CA GLN A 226 27.20 1.51 13.38
C GLN A 226 26.21 0.87 14.37
N ASP A 227 26.52 0.86 15.68
CA ASP A 227 25.58 0.43 16.73
C ASP A 227 24.29 1.25 16.72
N THR A 228 24.41 2.57 16.47
CA THR A 228 23.27 3.46 16.35
C THR A 228 22.44 3.17 15.09
N ALA A 229 23.10 2.84 13.96
CA ALA A 229 22.44 2.42 12.73
C ALA A 229 21.65 1.13 12.92
N ILE A 230 22.21 0.13 13.63
CA ILE A 230 21.54 -1.12 13.98
C ILE A 230 20.26 -0.85 14.80
N LEU A 231 20.35 -0.04 15.85
CA LEU A 231 19.19 0.32 16.67
C LEU A 231 18.09 1.04 15.87
N SER A 232 18.49 1.87 14.90
CA SER A 232 17.55 2.58 14.04
C SER A 232 16.87 1.64 13.05
N ALA A 233 17.63 0.72 12.44
CA ALA A 233 17.09 -0.31 11.55
C ALA A 233 16.11 -1.23 12.28
N GLN A 234 16.41 -1.61 13.54
CA GLN A 234 15.49 -2.41 14.35
C GLN A 234 14.16 -1.71 14.57
N LYS A 235 14.18 -0.42 14.96
CA LYS A 235 12.94 0.36 15.13
C LYS A 235 12.14 0.47 13.83
N SER A 236 12.83 0.59 12.70
CA SER A 236 12.17 0.58 11.39
C SER A 236 11.49 -0.76 11.10
N ALA A 237 12.17 -1.88 11.35
CA ALA A 237 11.61 -3.22 11.19
C ALA A 237 10.38 -3.42 12.09
N ASP A 238 10.45 -3.00 13.36
CA ASP A 238 9.34 -3.06 14.30
C ASP A 238 8.12 -2.24 13.82
N ASN A 239 8.36 -1.08 13.19
CA ASN A 239 7.27 -0.26 12.65
C ASN A 239 6.61 -0.89 11.42
N VAL A 240 7.38 -1.54 10.55
CA VAL A 240 6.84 -2.31 9.42
C VAL A 240 6.01 -3.48 9.94
N HIS A 241 6.53 -4.23 10.93
CA HIS A 241 5.81 -5.32 11.60
C HIS A 241 4.46 -4.86 12.18
N ARG A 242 4.46 -3.77 12.95
CA ARG A 242 3.23 -3.19 13.54
C ARG A 242 2.23 -2.77 12.46
N SER A 243 2.72 -2.15 11.39
CA SER A 243 1.87 -1.70 10.28
C SER A 243 1.22 -2.89 9.56
N LEU A 244 1.99 -3.96 9.34
CA LEU A 244 1.50 -5.22 8.76
C LEU A 244 0.45 -5.87 9.67
N CYS A 245 0.71 -5.99 10.97
CA CYS A 245 -0.23 -6.56 11.94
C CYS A 245 -1.56 -5.80 11.94
N LEU A 246 -1.51 -4.46 12.05
CA LEU A 246 -2.70 -3.61 12.05
C LEU A 246 -3.52 -3.71 10.76
N MET A 247 -2.83 -3.79 9.61
CA MET A 247 -3.48 -3.90 8.31
C MET A 247 -4.26 -5.20 8.13
N LEU A 248 -3.78 -6.27 8.78
CA LEU A 248 -4.28 -7.63 8.62
C LEU A 248 -5.14 -8.12 9.79
N GLY A 249 -5.39 -7.28 10.79
CA GLY A 249 -6.33 -7.59 11.87
C GLY A 249 -5.72 -8.01 13.21
N TRP A 250 -4.41 -8.13 13.31
CA TRP A 250 -3.75 -8.38 14.59
C TRP A 250 -3.73 -7.11 15.46
N ALA A 251 -3.62 -7.32 16.77
CA ALA A 251 -3.35 -6.24 17.71
C ALA A 251 -2.00 -5.56 17.40
N VAL A 252 -1.83 -4.32 17.87
CA VAL A 252 -0.59 -3.53 17.68
C VAL A 252 0.65 -4.24 18.22
N ASP A 253 0.48 -5.00 19.30
CA ASP A 253 1.51 -5.81 19.96
C ASP A 253 1.46 -7.29 19.56
N GLY A 254 0.65 -7.63 18.55
CA GLY A 254 0.55 -8.98 17.98
C GLY A 254 1.91 -9.50 17.53
N GLN A 255 2.13 -10.79 17.77
CA GLN A 255 3.36 -11.50 17.39
C GLN A 255 2.96 -12.77 16.59
N PRO A 256 2.40 -12.62 15.38
CA PRO A 256 2.19 -13.76 14.49
C PRO A 256 3.55 -14.36 14.07
N GLU A 257 3.57 -15.66 13.84
CA GLU A 257 4.67 -16.33 13.15
C GLU A 257 4.61 -15.94 11.66
N ILE A 258 5.42 -14.97 11.25
CA ILE A 258 5.49 -14.53 9.86
C ILE A 258 6.34 -15.53 9.08
N ARG A 259 5.72 -16.24 8.13
CA ARG A 259 6.41 -17.15 7.21
C ARG A 259 7.24 -16.37 6.20
N ASP A 260 8.26 -17.02 5.66
CA ASP A 260 9.07 -16.43 4.59
C ASP A 260 8.20 -16.19 3.34
N VAL A 261 8.48 -15.10 2.63
CA VAL A 261 7.85 -14.78 1.35
C VAL A 261 8.28 -15.82 0.32
N PRO A 262 7.36 -16.33 -0.53
CA PRO A 262 7.69 -17.34 -1.52
C PRO A 262 8.72 -16.84 -2.54
N GLU A 263 9.60 -17.72 -3.00
CA GLU A 263 10.54 -17.37 -4.07
C GLU A 263 9.81 -17.06 -5.39
N PRO A 264 10.34 -16.13 -6.21
CA PRO A 264 9.75 -15.82 -7.51
C PRO A 264 9.85 -17.02 -8.46
N ASP A 265 8.72 -17.43 -9.04
CA ASP A 265 8.71 -18.45 -10.11
C ASP A 265 9.17 -17.85 -11.44
N LEU A 266 10.45 -18.09 -11.77
CA LEU A 266 11.06 -17.57 -13.00
C LEU A 266 10.38 -18.08 -14.28
N ASN A 267 9.69 -19.22 -14.25
CA ASN A 267 8.96 -19.73 -15.42
C ASN A 267 7.75 -18.85 -15.76
N ARG A 268 7.17 -18.19 -14.75
CA ARG A 268 6.00 -17.31 -14.91
C ARG A 268 6.34 -16.08 -15.77
N ILE A 269 7.58 -15.60 -15.71
CA ILE A 269 8.05 -14.46 -16.53
C ILE A 269 7.91 -14.76 -18.02
N ALA A 270 8.17 -16.01 -18.44
CA ALA A 270 8.05 -16.40 -19.85
C ALA A 270 6.60 -16.42 -20.37
N SER A 271 5.62 -16.53 -19.47
CA SER A 271 4.20 -16.48 -19.81
C SER A 271 3.61 -15.05 -19.79
N MET A 272 4.29 -14.08 -19.19
CA MET A 272 3.82 -12.70 -19.14
C MET A 272 3.90 -12.06 -20.53
N ASN A 273 2.77 -11.56 -21.03
CA ASN A 273 2.70 -10.95 -22.34
C ASN A 273 1.90 -9.64 -22.28
N PRO A 274 2.56 -8.47 -22.15
CA PRO A 274 1.87 -7.20 -22.00
C PRO A 274 1.01 -6.83 -23.21
N GLU A 275 1.25 -7.39 -24.39
CA GLU A 275 0.41 -7.15 -25.57
C GLU A 275 -0.88 -7.99 -25.52
N ALA A 276 -0.79 -9.26 -25.16
CA ALA A 276 -1.95 -10.14 -25.02
C ALA A 276 -2.79 -9.79 -23.78
N ASP A 277 -2.15 -9.36 -22.70
CA ASP A 277 -2.80 -9.03 -21.43
C ASP A 277 -3.41 -7.62 -21.43
N MET A 278 -3.06 -6.79 -22.43
CA MET A 278 -3.45 -5.37 -22.52
C MET A 278 -4.97 -5.15 -22.45
N GLU A 279 -5.71 -5.88 -23.28
CA GLU A 279 -7.17 -5.72 -23.37
C GLU A 279 -7.84 -6.12 -22.05
N THR A 280 -7.36 -7.22 -21.45
CA THR A 280 -7.82 -7.68 -20.14
C THR A 280 -7.51 -6.66 -19.04
N ALA A 281 -6.30 -6.11 -19.01
CA ALA A 281 -5.91 -5.10 -18.02
C ALA A 281 -6.75 -3.83 -18.13
N ILE A 282 -6.99 -3.33 -19.35
CA ILE A 282 -7.83 -2.14 -19.59
C ILE A 282 -9.28 -2.43 -19.21
N SER A 283 -9.84 -3.57 -19.65
CA SER A 283 -11.23 -3.94 -19.37
C SER A 283 -11.46 -4.16 -17.87
N ASN A 284 -10.49 -4.73 -17.17
CA ASN A 284 -10.59 -4.96 -15.74
C ASN A 284 -10.36 -3.71 -14.90
N ASN A 285 -9.72 -2.68 -15.46
CA ASN A 285 -9.27 -1.52 -14.73
C ASN A 285 -10.41 -0.81 -13.98
N TYR A 286 -10.19 -0.55 -12.70
CA TYR A 286 -11.22 0.04 -11.84
C TYR A 286 -11.64 1.43 -12.29
N ASP A 287 -10.69 2.28 -12.72
CA ASP A 287 -10.99 3.64 -13.19
C ASP A 287 -11.76 3.58 -14.53
N VAL A 288 -11.37 2.69 -15.44
CA VAL A 288 -12.09 2.47 -16.72
C VAL A 288 -13.52 2.03 -16.45
N LYS A 289 -13.73 1.00 -15.63
CA LYS A 289 -15.08 0.53 -15.24
C LYS A 289 -15.91 1.64 -14.59
N TYR A 290 -15.28 2.43 -13.72
CA TYR A 290 -15.92 3.56 -13.05
C TYR A 290 -16.43 4.60 -14.05
N TYR A 291 -15.58 5.07 -14.96
CA TYR A 291 -15.96 6.08 -15.94
C TYR A 291 -16.93 5.56 -17.02
N GLU A 292 -16.86 4.28 -17.37
CA GLU A 292 -17.85 3.63 -18.25
C GLU A 292 -19.23 3.58 -17.59
N LYS A 293 -19.30 3.21 -16.30
CA LYS A 293 -20.56 3.21 -15.55
C LYS A 293 -21.10 4.63 -15.39
N LYS A 294 -20.24 5.58 -15.02
CA LYS A 294 -20.59 7.00 -14.88
C LYS A 294 -21.17 7.57 -16.17
N ALA A 295 -20.66 7.19 -17.34
CA ALA A 295 -21.19 7.64 -18.62
C ALA A 295 -22.69 7.33 -18.81
N GLY A 296 -23.18 6.21 -18.26
CA GLY A 296 -24.59 5.84 -18.30
C GLY A 296 -25.51 6.70 -17.41
N ASN A 297 -24.92 7.45 -16.47
CA ASN A 297 -25.64 8.23 -15.46
C ASN A 297 -25.61 9.74 -15.73
N LEU A 298 -24.93 10.20 -16.79
CA LEU A 298 -24.75 11.62 -17.10
C LEU A 298 -25.77 12.12 -18.14
N THR A 299 -26.28 13.33 -17.92
CA THR A 299 -27.19 14.03 -18.84
C THR A 299 -26.61 15.34 -19.36
N SER A 300 -25.69 15.97 -18.62
CA SER A 300 -25.01 17.20 -19.01
C SER A 300 -23.95 16.95 -20.09
N GLN A 301 -24.07 17.62 -21.25
CA GLN A 301 -23.12 17.50 -22.36
C GLN A 301 -21.67 17.79 -21.94
N TYR A 302 -21.47 18.80 -21.10
CA TYR A 302 -20.14 19.15 -20.58
C TYR A 302 -19.53 18.01 -19.75
N LEU A 303 -20.33 17.39 -18.86
CA LEU A 303 -19.86 16.28 -18.04
C LEU A 303 -19.63 15.02 -18.88
N ILE A 304 -20.44 14.77 -19.90
CA ILE A 304 -20.25 13.65 -20.84
C ILE A 304 -18.89 13.77 -21.55
N GLU A 305 -18.58 14.94 -22.12
CA GLU A 305 -17.30 15.19 -22.80
C GLU A 305 -16.11 15.08 -21.84
N SER A 306 -16.25 15.65 -20.63
CA SER A 306 -15.23 15.54 -19.57
C SER A 306 -14.99 14.08 -19.16
N ASN A 307 -16.07 13.30 -18.96
CA ASN A 307 -15.99 11.89 -18.59
C ASN A 307 -15.36 11.05 -19.71
N GLN A 308 -15.64 11.34 -20.99
CA GLN A 308 -15.01 10.66 -22.12
C GLN A 308 -13.50 10.89 -22.15
N ALA A 309 -13.04 12.12 -21.85
CA ALA A 309 -11.62 12.41 -21.74
C ALA A 309 -10.96 11.66 -20.56
N GLN A 310 -11.64 11.60 -19.40
CA GLN A 310 -11.18 10.84 -18.23
C GLN A 310 -11.10 9.34 -18.50
N LEU A 311 -12.09 8.78 -19.20
CA LEU A 311 -12.09 7.38 -19.61
C LEU A 311 -10.91 7.07 -20.53
N GLN A 312 -10.62 7.93 -21.51
CA GLN A 312 -9.47 7.73 -22.39
C GLN A 312 -8.14 7.79 -21.61
N ASP A 313 -7.97 8.77 -20.72
CA ASP A 313 -6.79 8.88 -19.86
C ASP A 313 -6.63 7.66 -18.94
N ALA A 314 -7.73 7.13 -18.38
CA ALA A 314 -7.70 5.90 -17.57
C ALA A 314 -7.21 4.69 -18.39
N ARG A 315 -7.69 4.53 -19.63
CA ARG A 315 -7.25 3.47 -20.55
C ARG A 315 -5.76 3.59 -20.88
N ASP A 316 -5.30 4.80 -21.18
CA ASP A 316 -3.90 5.05 -21.51
C ASP A 316 -2.97 4.82 -20.30
N LYS A 317 -3.41 5.21 -19.10
CA LYS A 317 -2.70 4.94 -17.84
C LYS A 317 -2.59 3.47 -17.53
N ALA A 318 -3.69 2.71 -17.66
CA ALA A 318 -3.68 1.26 -17.46
C ALA A 318 -2.72 0.58 -18.44
N ALA A 319 -2.78 0.95 -19.72
CA ALA A 319 -1.90 0.42 -20.75
C ALA A 319 -0.41 0.74 -20.51
N LYS A 320 -0.12 1.96 -20.06
CA LYS A 320 1.24 2.38 -19.73
C LYS A 320 1.76 1.68 -18.48
N SER A 321 0.94 1.58 -17.43
CA SER A 321 1.31 0.91 -16.18
C SER A 321 1.65 -0.57 -16.43
N LEU A 322 0.84 -1.29 -17.22
CA LEU A 322 1.12 -2.70 -17.57
C LEU A 322 2.49 -2.88 -18.25
N ARG A 323 2.78 -2.08 -19.28
CA ARG A 323 4.07 -2.13 -19.99
C ARG A 323 5.24 -1.77 -19.08
N ASN A 324 5.05 -0.75 -18.23
CA ASN A 324 6.08 -0.34 -17.28
C ASN A 324 6.39 -1.47 -16.30
N GLN A 325 5.39 -2.13 -15.72
CA GLN A 325 5.64 -3.21 -14.77
C GLN A 325 6.27 -4.44 -15.42
N TYR A 326 5.91 -4.76 -16.66
CA TYR A 326 6.62 -5.81 -17.39
C TYR A 326 8.13 -5.48 -17.54
N ASN A 327 8.46 -4.24 -17.90
CA ASN A 327 9.86 -3.81 -17.97
C ASN A 327 10.54 -3.82 -16.59
N THR A 328 9.83 -3.50 -15.51
CA THR A 328 10.31 -3.63 -14.13
C THR A 328 10.64 -5.10 -13.80
N VAL A 329 9.77 -6.05 -14.18
CA VAL A 329 10.03 -7.50 -14.03
C VAL A 329 11.31 -7.92 -14.75
N LEU A 330 11.47 -7.51 -16.01
CA LEU A 330 12.69 -7.84 -16.78
C LEU A 330 13.95 -7.23 -16.15
N THR A 331 13.86 -5.98 -15.68
CA THR A 331 14.97 -5.30 -15.00
C THR A 331 15.35 -6.03 -13.71
N ASN A 332 14.38 -6.38 -12.87
CA ASN A 332 14.63 -7.07 -11.60
C ASN A 332 15.15 -8.49 -11.82
N ARG A 333 14.72 -9.18 -12.88
CA ARG A 333 15.29 -10.47 -13.29
C ARG A 333 16.77 -10.33 -13.63
N ASP A 334 17.13 -9.31 -14.41
CA ASP A 334 18.51 -9.09 -14.82
C ASP A 334 19.39 -8.66 -13.63
N SER A 335 18.85 -7.85 -12.71
CA SER A 335 19.49 -7.54 -11.42
C SER A 335 19.75 -8.80 -10.59
N LEU A 336 18.75 -9.68 -10.44
CA LEU A 336 18.90 -10.94 -9.72
C LEU A 336 20.00 -11.81 -10.34
N ASN A 337 20.03 -11.94 -11.67
CA ASN A 337 21.08 -12.69 -12.36
C ASN A 337 22.48 -12.10 -12.06
N ALA A 338 22.62 -10.77 -12.07
CA ALA A 338 23.87 -10.10 -11.75
C ALA A 338 24.28 -10.32 -10.28
N ALA A 339 23.33 -10.26 -9.34
CA ALA A 339 23.59 -10.50 -7.92
C ALA A 339 24.03 -11.94 -7.65
N VAL A 340 23.44 -12.93 -8.34
CA VAL A 340 23.86 -14.34 -8.26
C VAL A 340 25.30 -14.50 -8.72
N MET A 341 25.69 -13.90 -9.84
CA MET A 341 27.08 -13.94 -10.32
C MET A 341 28.04 -13.24 -9.34
N ALA A 342 27.62 -12.13 -8.72
CA ALA A 342 28.42 -11.44 -7.71
C ALA A 342 28.60 -12.28 -6.43
N LEU A 343 27.57 -13.02 -6.02
CA LEU A 343 27.64 -13.94 -4.89
C LEU A 343 28.64 -15.07 -5.15
N ASP A 344 28.64 -15.66 -6.34
CA ASP A 344 29.61 -16.71 -6.72
C ASP A 344 31.05 -16.22 -6.56
N VAL A 345 31.34 -15.00 -7.05
CA VAL A 345 32.67 -14.38 -6.90
C VAL A 345 33.00 -14.13 -5.43
N ALA A 346 32.07 -13.58 -4.66
CA ALA A 346 32.29 -13.29 -3.25
C ALA A 346 32.51 -14.57 -2.43
N PHE A 347 31.82 -15.66 -2.78
CA PHE A 347 31.98 -16.98 -2.16
C PHE A 347 33.38 -17.55 -2.40
N VAL A 348 33.89 -17.51 -3.64
CA VAL A 348 35.25 -17.94 -3.96
C VAL A 348 36.30 -17.10 -3.21
N ASN A 349 36.10 -15.79 -3.12
CA ASN A 349 36.98 -14.88 -2.38
C ASN A 349 37.00 -15.20 -0.88
N LEU A 350 35.83 -15.47 -0.27
CA LEU A 350 35.74 -15.86 1.13
C LEU A 350 36.45 -17.20 1.40
N ASN A 351 36.26 -18.20 0.54
CA ASN A 351 36.95 -19.49 0.66
C ASN A 351 38.47 -19.32 0.57
N THR A 352 38.93 -18.48 -0.35
CA THR A 352 40.35 -18.14 -0.49
C THR A 352 40.89 -17.44 0.76
N ALA A 353 40.16 -16.44 1.29
CA ALA A 353 40.52 -15.74 2.52
C ALA A 353 40.55 -16.70 3.72
N THR A 354 39.60 -17.64 3.80
CA THR A 354 39.55 -18.66 4.85
C THR A 354 40.80 -19.55 4.83
N ALA A 355 41.21 -20.04 3.66
CA ALA A 355 42.42 -20.85 3.51
C ALA A 355 43.68 -20.05 3.89
N LYS A 356 43.81 -18.81 3.41
CA LYS A 356 44.95 -17.93 3.74
C LYS A 356 45.02 -17.61 5.23
N ARG A 357 43.88 -17.37 5.88
CA ARG A 357 43.83 -17.11 7.33
C ARG A 357 44.29 -18.33 8.13
N ALA A 358 43.91 -19.53 7.71
CA ALA A 358 44.30 -20.77 8.39
C ALA A 358 45.82 -21.01 8.42
N VAL A 359 46.54 -20.53 7.39
CA VAL A 359 48.00 -20.61 7.31
C VAL A 359 48.70 -19.32 7.80
N GLY A 360 47.95 -18.34 8.31
CA GLY A 360 48.48 -17.08 8.83
C GLY A 360 48.95 -16.08 7.75
N GLU A 361 48.56 -16.27 6.49
CA GLU A 361 48.92 -15.37 5.38
C GLU A 361 48.14 -14.05 5.38
N ILE A 362 46.95 -14.03 5.97
CA ILE A 362 46.13 -12.81 6.11
C ILE A 362 45.71 -12.60 7.56
N THR A 363 45.43 -11.35 7.89
CA THR A 363 44.96 -10.89 9.19
C THR A 363 43.46 -11.16 9.40
N GLU A 364 43.02 -11.03 10.65
CA GLU A 364 41.59 -11.06 10.98
C GLU A 364 40.81 -10.00 10.22
N LEU A 365 41.36 -8.79 10.11
CA LEU A 365 40.73 -7.67 9.43
C LEU A 365 40.47 -7.98 7.94
N GLU A 366 41.46 -8.55 7.25
CA GLU A 366 41.32 -8.94 5.84
C GLU A 366 40.27 -10.04 5.65
N TYR A 367 40.22 -11.01 6.57
CA TYR A 367 39.17 -12.03 6.56
C TYR A 367 37.77 -11.44 6.79
N GLN A 368 37.60 -10.57 7.80
CA GLN A 368 36.32 -9.91 8.07
C GLN A 368 35.88 -9.05 6.88
N SER A 369 36.82 -8.46 6.13
CA SER A 369 36.50 -7.73 4.91
C SER A 369 35.96 -8.65 3.82
N ALA A 370 36.54 -9.83 3.62
CA ALA A 370 36.04 -10.82 2.67
C ALA A 370 34.68 -11.39 3.08
N LEU A 371 34.50 -11.68 4.38
CA LEU A 371 33.23 -12.15 4.94
C LEU A 371 32.12 -11.12 4.76
N ASN A 372 32.41 -9.85 5.02
CA ASN A 372 31.43 -8.78 4.84
C ASN A 372 30.96 -8.66 3.39
N SER A 373 31.88 -8.74 2.42
CA SER A 373 31.54 -8.73 1.00
C SER A 373 30.67 -9.92 0.61
N TYR A 374 30.94 -11.11 1.15
CA TYR A 374 30.11 -12.29 0.93
C TYR A 374 28.70 -12.13 1.50
N VAL A 375 28.57 -11.68 2.76
CA VAL A 375 27.27 -11.45 3.40
C VAL A 375 26.44 -10.43 2.61
N SER A 376 27.07 -9.32 2.18
CA SER A 376 26.40 -8.32 1.35
C SER A 376 25.94 -8.89 0.00
N ALA A 377 26.76 -9.69 -0.68
CA ALA A 377 26.39 -10.30 -1.96
C ALA A 377 25.26 -11.32 -1.80
N LYS A 378 25.30 -12.15 -0.74
CA LYS A 378 24.25 -13.12 -0.41
C LYS A 378 22.92 -12.41 -0.17
N ASN A 379 22.93 -11.38 0.65
CA ASN A 379 21.74 -10.62 0.99
C ASN A 379 21.19 -9.79 -0.19
N SER A 380 22.06 -9.40 -1.14
CA SER A 380 21.62 -8.79 -2.41
C SER A 380 20.79 -9.77 -3.23
N VAL A 381 21.20 -11.05 -3.32
CA VAL A 381 20.42 -12.07 -4.04
C VAL A 381 19.03 -12.23 -3.43
N GLU A 382 18.93 -12.38 -2.10
CA GLU A 382 17.62 -12.53 -1.46
C GLU A 382 16.76 -11.28 -1.60
N THR A 383 17.37 -10.08 -1.54
CA THR A 383 16.65 -8.83 -1.78
C THR A 383 16.13 -8.75 -3.22
N ASP A 384 16.93 -9.13 -4.21
CA ASP A 384 16.54 -9.07 -5.62
C ASP A 384 15.47 -10.11 -5.97
N LYS A 385 15.45 -11.28 -5.30
CA LYS A 385 14.33 -12.24 -5.40
C LYS A 385 13.02 -11.61 -4.93
N LEU A 386 13.04 -10.95 -3.77
CA LEU A 386 11.86 -10.29 -3.22
C LEU A 386 11.36 -9.14 -4.12
N GLN A 387 12.28 -8.35 -4.68
CA GLN A 387 11.94 -7.27 -5.61
C GLN A 387 11.39 -7.81 -6.94
N LEU A 388 11.92 -8.92 -7.43
CA LEU A 388 11.38 -9.60 -8.60
C LEU A 388 9.95 -10.10 -8.35
N LEU A 389 9.70 -10.74 -7.21
CA LEU A 389 8.35 -11.18 -6.84
C LEU A 389 7.38 -10.00 -6.80
N LEU A 390 7.72 -8.89 -6.13
CA LEU A 390 6.84 -7.72 -6.07
C LEU A 390 6.53 -7.15 -7.45
N ALA A 391 7.52 -7.09 -8.35
CA ALA A 391 7.28 -6.63 -9.72
C ALA A 391 6.33 -7.57 -10.48
N MET A 392 6.45 -8.88 -10.26
CA MET A 392 5.55 -9.88 -10.84
C MET A 392 4.13 -9.76 -10.29
N GLU A 393 3.98 -9.55 -8.98
CA GLU A 393 2.67 -9.28 -8.36
C GLU A 393 2.07 -7.97 -8.86
N ALA A 394 2.87 -6.91 -9.04
CA ALA A 394 2.41 -5.64 -9.59
C ALA A 394 1.89 -5.78 -11.02
N TYR A 395 2.56 -6.58 -11.84
CA TYR A 395 2.08 -6.93 -13.18
C TYR A 395 0.72 -7.64 -13.12
N ASP A 396 0.58 -8.65 -12.27
CA ASP A 396 -0.69 -9.38 -12.12
C ASP A 396 -1.82 -8.50 -11.58
N TRP A 397 -1.51 -7.57 -10.68
CA TRP A 397 -2.46 -6.57 -10.20
C TRP A 397 -2.92 -5.62 -11.30
N ASN A 398 -2.02 -5.22 -12.21
CA ASN A 398 -2.39 -4.45 -13.39
C ASN A 398 -3.36 -5.21 -14.30
N VAL A 399 -3.12 -6.51 -14.53
CA VAL A 399 -4.04 -7.37 -15.30
C VAL A 399 -5.40 -7.54 -14.59
N LYS A 400 -5.40 -7.59 -13.26
CA LYS A 400 -6.61 -7.63 -12.42
C LYS A 400 -7.32 -6.27 -12.31
N GLY A 401 -6.73 -5.20 -12.84
CA GLY A 401 -7.36 -3.88 -12.97
C GLY A 401 -6.88 -2.80 -11.99
N LEU A 402 -5.92 -3.08 -11.11
CA LEU A 402 -5.31 -2.06 -10.26
C LEU A 402 -4.20 -1.35 -11.03
N THR A 403 -4.21 -0.02 -11.10
CA THR A 403 -3.06 0.72 -11.65
C THR A 403 -1.98 0.84 -10.58
N THR A 404 -0.90 0.07 -10.70
CA THR A 404 0.25 0.18 -9.78
C THR A 404 1.24 1.24 -10.27
N SER A 405 1.85 1.96 -9.32
CA SER A 405 2.94 2.90 -9.58
C SER A 405 4.29 2.19 -9.39
N ASN A 406 5.29 2.56 -10.20
CA ASN A 406 6.69 2.20 -9.98
C ASN A 406 7.27 2.99 -8.81
#